data_AF-A0A959VSK8-F1
#
_entry.id   AF-A0A959VSK8-F1
#
_cell.length_a   1.000
_cell.length_b   1.000
_cell.length_c   1.000
_cell.angle_alpha   90.00
_cell.angle_beta   90.00
_cell.angle_gamma   90.00
#
_symmetry.space_group_name_H-M   'P 1'
#
loop_
_entity.id
_entity.type
_entity.pdbx_description
1 polymer ?
#
loop_
_entity_poly.entity_id
_entity_poly.type
_entity_poly.pdbx_seq_one_letter_code
_entity_poly.pdbx_strand_id
1 'polypeptide(L)'
;LFFVIPVGLTSLIKDWLNSSFLFWLVEGILRTAIFIGYIVMISRLEDLRRVFEYHGAEHKTISCYEAEDELVPSRATLYSRLHPRCGTSFLLIVMVVAIFVFAPLGLPAWYWLVLSRIVGVPLIAGIAYELIKWAGRNRDRSWVRAVMWPGLMLQNLTTREPDESQLEVAIAALDAVLEVEKPEENAYMEPIEIVA
;
A
#
# COMPACT_ATOMS: atom_id res chain seq x y z
N LEU A 1 2.36 6.61 17.45
CA LEU A 1 2.44 7.83 16.61
C LEU A 1 1.13 8.06 15.82
N PHE A 2 0.82 7.26 14.80
CA PHE A 2 -0.29 7.50 13.86
C PHE A 2 -1.72 7.20 14.36
N PHE A 3 -1.87 6.73 15.59
CA PHE A 3 -3.18 6.51 16.22
C PHE A 3 -3.43 7.48 17.37
N VAL A 4 -2.44 7.64 18.26
CA VAL A 4 -2.57 8.46 19.46
C VAL A 4 -2.52 9.95 19.14
N ILE A 5 -1.62 10.39 18.25
CA ILE A 5 -1.44 11.81 17.93
C ILE A 5 -2.67 12.37 17.20
N PRO A 6 -3.20 11.74 16.13
CA PRO A 6 -4.37 12.27 15.44
C PRO A 6 -5.62 12.34 16.33
N VAL A 7 -5.86 11.31 17.15
CA VAL A 7 -6.98 11.29 18.10
C VAL A 7 -6.80 12.36 19.18
N GLY A 8 -5.58 12.56 19.68
CA GLY A 8 -5.28 13.63 20.63
C GLY A 8 -5.54 15.02 20.04
N LEU A 9 -4.99 15.31 18.85
CA LEU A 9 -5.21 16.59 18.17
C LEU A 9 -6.66 16.85 17.80
N THR A 10 -7.38 15.83 17.29
CA THR A 10 -8.80 15.99 16.93
C THR A 10 -9.70 16.15 18.15
N SER A 11 -9.31 15.60 19.31
CA SER A 11 -10.03 15.83 20.56
C SER A 11 -10.01 17.29 21.02
N LEU A 12 -8.96 18.07 20.67
CA LEU A 12 -8.84 19.49 21.01
C LEU A 12 -9.81 20.39 20.23
N ILE A 13 -10.25 19.94 19.05
CA ILE A 13 -11.18 20.66 18.17
C ILE A 13 -12.57 20.00 18.12
N LYS A 14 -12.81 19.00 18.99
CA LYS A 14 -14.05 18.21 19.00
C LYS A 14 -15.30 19.07 19.20
N ASP A 15 -15.21 20.08 20.07
CA ASP A 15 -16.33 20.97 20.40
C ASP A 15 -16.73 21.87 19.23
N TRP A 16 -15.86 22.02 18.22
CA TRP A 16 -16.12 22.83 17.02
C TRP A 16 -16.75 22.01 15.90
N LEU A 17 -16.70 20.68 15.99
CA LEU A 17 -17.02 19.80 14.86
C LEU A 17 -18.49 19.32 14.83
N ASN A 18 -19.27 19.48 15.91
CA ASN A 18 -20.74 19.28 16.08
C ASN A 18 -21.43 18.10 15.35
N SER A 19 -20.67 17.21 14.73
CA SER A 19 -21.12 16.09 13.90
C SER A 19 -20.07 14.99 13.98
N SER A 20 -20.51 13.77 14.28
CA SER A 20 -19.64 12.60 14.34
C SER A 20 -18.98 12.31 13.00
N PHE A 21 -19.68 12.56 11.88
CA PHE A 21 -19.11 12.40 10.54
C PHE A 21 -17.96 13.38 10.27
N LEU A 22 -18.16 14.68 10.58
CA LEU A 22 -17.12 15.69 10.41
C LEU A 22 -15.90 15.40 11.28
N PHE A 23 -16.11 14.91 12.50
CA PHE A 23 -15.02 14.49 13.38
C PHE A 23 -14.15 13.41 12.74
N TRP A 24 -14.78 12.33 12.25
CA TRP A 24 -14.05 11.20 11.65
C TRP A 24 -13.40 11.55 10.32
N LEU A 25 -14.02 12.43 9.53
CA LEU A 25 -13.42 12.94 8.30
C LEU A 25 -12.15 13.77 8.58
N VAL A 26 -12.23 14.72 9.52
CA VAL A 26 -11.08 15.56 9.90
C VAL A 26 -9.97 14.74 10.53
N GLU A 27 -10.31 13.77 11.38
CA GLU A 27 -9.34 12.83 11.96
C GLU A 27 -8.63 12.01 10.89
N GLY A 28 -9.37 11.48 9.91
CA GLY A 28 -8.82 10.75 8.78
C GLY A 28 -7.87 11.60 7.92
N ILE A 29 -8.25 12.85 7.63
CA ILE A 29 -7.41 13.79 6.88
C ILE A 29 -6.14 14.12 7.67
N LEU A 30 -6.25 14.45 8.95
CA LEU A 30 -5.12 14.80 9.80
C LEU A 30 -4.14 13.63 9.93
N ARG A 31 -4.66 12.42 10.15
CA ARG A 31 -3.87 11.19 10.18
C ARG A 31 -3.12 10.95 8.87
N THR A 32 -3.79 11.15 7.74
CA THR A 32 -3.19 11.01 6.40
C THR A 32 -2.09 12.05 6.20
N ALA A 33 -2.31 13.30 6.59
CA ALA A 33 -1.31 14.35 6.51
C ALA A 33 -0.06 14.05 7.37
N ILE A 34 -0.26 13.60 8.61
CA ILE A 34 0.84 13.18 9.50
C ILE A 34 1.61 12.00 8.92
N PHE A 35 0.90 11.03 8.34
CA PHE A 35 1.52 9.87 7.70
C PHE A 35 2.39 10.28 6.49
N ILE A 36 1.85 11.08 5.58
CA ILE A 36 2.60 11.58 4.41
C ILE A 36 3.79 12.43 4.88
N GLY A 37 3.58 13.35 5.84
CA GLY A 37 4.64 14.18 6.39
C GLY A 37 5.76 13.35 7.01
N TYR A 38 5.42 12.28 7.74
CA TYR A 38 6.40 11.35 8.28
C TYR A 38 7.22 10.66 7.19
N ILE A 39 6.59 10.09 6.17
CA ILE A 39 7.29 9.45 5.04
C ILE A 39 8.24 10.44 4.37
N VAL A 40 7.77 11.66 4.12
CA VAL A 40 8.58 12.75 3.54
C VAL A 40 9.79 13.06 4.42
N MET A 41 9.65 13.09 5.74
CA MET A 41 10.77 13.35 6.65
C MET A 41 11.79 12.21 6.63
N ILE A 42 11.36 10.96 6.80
CA ILE A 42 12.27 9.82 6.85
C ILE A 42 12.92 9.53 5.49
N SER A 43 12.26 9.89 4.39
CA SER A 43 12.81 9.75 3.02
C SER A 43 14.07 10.58 2.77
N ARG A 44 14.40 11.50 3.68
CA ARG A 44 15.65 12.29 3.62
C ARG A 44 16.84 11.59 4.27
N LEU A 45 16.61 10.54 5.06
CA LEU A 45 17.68 9.75 5.66
C LEU A 45 18.32 8.87 4.58
N GLU A 46 19.65 8.85 4.50
CA GLU A 46 20.40 8.14 3.46
C GLU A 46 20.08 6.64 3.44
N ASP A 47 20.04 6.00 4.61
CA ASP A 47 19.69 4.59 4.74
C ASP A 47 18.28 4.29 4.18
N LEU A 48 17.31 5.16 4.45
CA LEU A 48 15.94 4.99 3.95
C LEU A 48 15.85 5.26 2.45
N ARG A 49 16.67 6.18 1.92
CA ARG A 49 16.77 6.37 0.46
C ARG A 49 17.26 5.09 -0.21
N ARG A 50 18.29 4.43 0.36
CA ARG A 50 18.78 3.15 -0.14
C ARG A 50 17.70 2.07 -0.14
N VAL A 51 16.89 1.98 0.91
CA VAL A 51 15.74 1.06 0.95
C VAL A 51 14.72 1.39 -0.14
N PHE A 52 14.43 2.67 -0.40
CA PHE A 52 13.50 3.09 -1.46
C PHE A 52 14.05 2.85 -2.87
N GLU A 53 15.37 2.86 -3.05
CA GLU A 53 16.00 2.43 -4.30
C GLU A 53 15.79 0.92 -4.53
N TYR A 54 16.03 0.07 -3.52
CA TYR A 54 15.74 -1.37 -3.62
C TYR A 54 14.26 -1.67 -3.89
N HIS A 55 13.35 -0.90 -3.29
CA HIS A 55 11.92 -0.99 -3.59
C HIS A 55 11.61 -0.57 -5.03
N GLY A 56 12.32 0.44 -5.56
CA GLY A 56 12.27 0.78 -6.98
C GLY A 56 12.78 -0.35 -7.88
N ALA A 57 13.87 -1.03 -7.48
CA ALA A 57 14.40 -2.18 -8.18
C ALA A 57 13.39 -3.34 -8.26
N GLU A 58 12.73 -3.67 -7.14
CA GLU A 58 11.66 -4.67 -7.09
C GLU A 58 10.57 -4.36 -8.12
N HIS A 59 10.04 -3.13 -8.13
CA HIS A 59 8.99 -2.74 -9.07
C HIS A 59 9.41 -2.87 -10.53
N LYS A 60 10.63 -2.47 -10.84
CA LYS A 60 11.18 -2.56 -12.21
C LYS A 60 11.37 -4.01 -12.64
N THR A 61 11.95 -4.84 -11.78
CA THR A 61 12.15 -6.27 -12.02
C THR A 61 10.83 -7.00 -12.20
N ILE A 62 9.85 -6.78 -11.32
CA ILE A 62 8.51 -7.37 -11.46
C ILE A 62 7.84 -6.91 -12.76
N SER A 63 7.94 -5.62 -13.10
CA SER A 63 7.35 -5.11 -14.35
C SER A 63 8.00 -5.71 -15.60
N CYS A 64 9.31 -5.95 -15.55
CA CYS A 64 10.08 -6.61 -16.61
C CYS A 64 9.62 -8.06 -16.78
N TYR A 65 9.49 -8.80 -15.68
CA TYR A 65 8.94 -10.15 -15.66
C TYR A 65 7.50 -10.22 -16.22
N GLU A 66 6.62 -9.33 -15.75
CA GLU A 66 5.22 -9.25 -16.18
C GLU A 66 5.05 -8.88 -17.66
N ALA A 67 6.06 -8.23 -18.24
CA ALA A 67 6.10 -7.90 -19.65
C ALA A 67 6.73 -9.02 -20.50
N GLU A 68 7.11 -10.15 -19.89
CA GLU A 68 7.77 -11.29 -20.53
C GLU A 68 9.06 -10.88 -21.26
N ASP A 69 9.77 -9.88 -20.71
CA ASP A 69 11.05 -9.40 -21.21
C ASP A 69 12.21 -10.11 -20.50
N GLU A 70 13.41 -10.02 -21.08
CA GLU A 70 14.60 -10.67 -20.52
C GLU A 70 14.98 -10.06 -19.16
N LEU A 71 15.06 -10.90 -18.12
CA LEU A 71 15.40 -10.50 -16.75
C LEU A 71 16.88 -10.21 -16.56
N VAL A 72 17.33 -9.11 -17.15
CA VAL A 72 18.67 -8.56 -16.98
C VAL A 72 18.60 -7.07 -16.57
N PRO A 73 19.57 -6.54 -15.80
CA PRO A 73 19.51 -5.17 -15.30
C PRO A 73 19.31 -4.10 -16.39
N SER A 74 19.94 -4.29 -17.55
CA SER A 74 19.86 -3.41 -18.71
C SER A 74 18.46 -3.31 -19.33
N ARG A 75 17.62 -4.34 -19.15
CA ARG A 75 16.21 -4.37 -19.58
C ARG A 75 15.31 -3.87 -18.46
N ALA A 76 15.50 -4.36 -17.23
CA ALA A 76 14.72 -3.97 -16.07
C ALA A 76 14.74 -2.45 -15.82
N THR A 77 15.88 -1.77 -16.06
CA THR A 77 15.98 -0.31 -15.89
C THR A 77 15.01 0.50 -16.76
N LEU A 78 14.53 -0.06 -17.88
CA LEU A 78 13.61 0.61 -18.80
C LEU A 78 12.18 0.73 -18.25
N TYR A 79 11.86 -0.07 -17.22
CA TYR A 79 10.53 -0.09 -16.61
C TYR A 79 10.38 1.00 -15.55
N SER A 80 9.12 1.35 -15.27
CA SER A 80 8.78 2.35 -14.27
C SER A 80 8.99 1.82 -12.85
N ARG A 81 9.48 2.67 -11.95
CA ARG A 81 9.47 2.40 -10.49
C ARG A 81 8.09 2.56 -9.84
N LEU A 82 7.04 2.83 -10.63
CA LEU A 82 5.66 2.92 -10.16
C LEU A 82 4.89 1.68 -10.61
N HIS A 83 4.37 0.92 -9.65
CA HIS A 83 3.67 -0.32 -9.90
C HIS A 83 2.25 -0.30 -9.31
N PRO A 84 1.20 -0.59 -10.10
CA PRO A 84 -0.19 -0.51 -9.63
C PRO A 84 -0.53 -1.52 -8.54
N ARG A 85 0.26 -2.58 -8.38
CA ARG A 85 0.03 -3.66 -7.40
C ARG A 85 0.88 -3.56 -6.13
N CYS A 86 1.59 -2.46 -5.93
CA CYS A 86 2.46 -2.27 -4.77
C CYS A 86 1.70 -2.14 -3.43
N GLY A 87 2.23 -2.76 -2.37
CA GLY A 87 1.72 -2.66 -1.00
C GLY A 87 1.79 -1.25 -0.37
N THR A 88 2.54 -0.30 -0.93
CA THR A 88 2.48 1.09 -0.45
C THR A 88 1.18 1.80 -0.87
N SER A 89 0.62 1.45 -2.04
CA SER A 89 -0.75 1.82 -2.39
C SER A 89 -1.76 1.16 -1.44
N PHE A 90 -1.45 -0.04 -0.93
CA PHE A 90 -2.28 -0.74 0.05
C PHE A 90 -2.38 0.01 1.38
N LEU A 91 -1.30 0.60 1.87
CA LEU A 91 -1.36 1.40 3.11
C LEU A 91 -2.33 2.58 2.98
N LEU A 92 -2.33 3.29 1.85
CA LEU A 92 -3.26 4.40 1.64
C LEU A 92 -4.71 3.93 1.57
N ILE A 93 -4.96 2.80 0.89
CA ILE A 93 -6.30 2.20 0.79
C ILE A 93 -6.78 1.72 2.17
N VAL A 94 -5.93 1.07 2.95
CA VAL A 94 -6.22 0.69 4.35
C VAL A 94 -6.63 1.91 5.17
N MET A 95 -5.94 3.04 5.03
CA MET A 95 -6.28 4.28 5.74
C MET A 95 -7.65 4.83 5.33
N VAL A 96 -7.94 4.87 4.03
CA VAL A 96 -9.25 5.33 3.52
C VAL A 96 -10.37 4.40 3.98
N VAL A 97 -10.19 3.09 3.83
CA VAL A 97 -11.16 2.07 4.27
C VAL A 97 -11.39 2.18 5.79
N ALA A 98 -10.35 2.40 6.58
CA ALA A 98 -10.48 2.59 8.02
C ALA A 98 -11.41 3.76 8.39
N ILE A 99 -11.37 4.87 7.65
CA ILE A 99 -12.28 6.00 7.87
C ILE A 99 -13.74 5.55 7.71
N PHE A 100 -14.05 4.82 6.63
CA PHE A 100 -15.43 4.36 6.38
C PHE A 100 -15.88 3.26 7.34
N VAL A 101 -14.98 2.36 7.76
CA VAL A 101 -15.30 1.29 8.71
C VAL A 101 -15.55 1.85 10.12
N PHE A 102 -14.78 2.84 10.55
CA PHE A 102 -14.91 3.40 11.90
C PHE A 102 -15.89 4.56 12.01
N ALA A 103 -16.20 5.28 10.92
CA ALA A 103 -17.12 6.42 10.96
C ALA A 103 -18.50 6.11 11.60
N PRO A 104 -19.17 4.97 11.33
CA PRO A 104 -20.45 4.63 11.95
C PRO A 104 -20.38 4.36 13.46
N LEU A 105 -19.20 4.04 14.00
CA LEU A 105 -19.05 3.68 15.41
C LEU A 105 -19.15 4.88 16.36
N GLY A 106 -19.15 6.11 15.85
CA GLY A 106 -19.28 7.31 16.68
C GLY A 106 -18.08 7.50 17.62
N LEU A 107 -18.29 8.00 18.84
CA LEU A 107 -17.21 8.23 19.81
C LEU A 107 -17.44 7.42 21.09
N PRO A 108 -17.26 6.08 21.05
CA PRO A 108 -17.44 5.25 22.22
C PRO A 108 -16.31 5.49 23.23
N ALA A 109 -16.46 4.92 24.43
CA ALA A 109 -15.43 5.01 25.46
C ALA A 109 -14.06 4.49 24.96
N TRP A 110 -12.97 4.99 25.54
CA TRP A 110 -11.62 4.74 25.05
C TRP A 110 -11.25 3.26 24.91
N TYR A 111 -11.77 2.39 25.77
CA TYR A 111 -11.55 0.94 25.72
C TYR A 111 -12.28 0.28 24.54
N TRP A 112 -13.52 0.69 24.25
CA TRP A 112 -14.26 0.25 23.07
C TRP A 112 -13.61 0.74 21.77
N LEU A 113 -13.04 1.94 21.79
CA LEU A 113 -12.26 2.47 20.68
C LEU A 113 -11.00 1.62 20.41
N VAL A 114 -10.29 1.18 21.45
CA VAL A 114 -9.11 0.31 21.27
C VAL A 114 -9.52 -1.07 20.74
N LEU A 115 -10.55 -1.68 21.34
CA LEU A 115 -11.03 -3.00 20.94
C LEU A 115 -11.53 -3.01 19.49
N SER A 116 -12.32 -2.02 19.08
CA SER A 116 -12.84 -1.93 17.71
C SER A 116 -11.72 -1.82 16.68
N ARG A 117 -10.58 -1.21 17.03
CA ARG A 117 -9.42 -1.10 16.15
C ARG A 117 -8.70 -2.43 16.02
N ILE A 118 -8.49 -3.15 17.12
CA ILE A 118 -7.85 -4.48 17.11
C ILE A 118 -8.68 -5.43 16.24
N VAL A 119 -9.99 -5.48 16.47
CA VAL A 119 -10.91 -6.32 15.69
C VAL A 119 -11.06 -5.82 14.25
N GLY A 120 -10.97 -4.50 14.04
CA GLY A 120 -11.09 -3.88 12.72
C GLY A 120 -9.90 -4.12 11.81
N VAL A 121 -8.69 -4.38 12.32
CA VAL A 121 -7.48 -4.63 11.50
C VAL A 121 -7.69 -5.73 10.45
N PRO A 122 -8.09 -6.97 10.79
CA PRO A 122 -8.29 -8.02 9.79
C PRO A 122 -9.40 -7.66 8.79
N LEU A 123 -10.49 -7.03 9.25
CA LEU A 123 -11.58 -6.60 8.38
C LEU A 123 -11.12 -5.57 7.34
N ILE A 124 -10.42 -4.52 7.80
CA ILE A 124 -9.91 -3.45 6.94
C ILE A 124 -8.86 -4.01 5.97
N ALA A 125 -7.96 -4.88 6.44
CA ALA A 125 -6.96 -5.51 5.59
C ALA A 125 -7.59 -6.37 4.49
N GLY A 126 -8.61 -7.17 4.83
CA GLY A 126 -9.35 -7.98 3.86
C GLY A 126 -10.06 -7.13 2.80
N ILE A 127 -10.77 -6.08 3.22
CA ILE A 127 -11.43 -5.15 2.29
C ILE A 127 -10.41 -4.45 1.39
N ALA A 128 -9.31 -3.95 1.97
CA ALA A 128 -8.26 -3.27 1.21
C ALA A 128 -7.59 -4.20 0.18
N TYR A 129 -7.37 -5.47 0.54
CA TYR A 129 -6.80 -6.48 -0.36
C TYR A 129 -7.71 -6.71 -1.57
N GLU A 130 -9.01 -6.95 -1.33
CA GLU A 130 -9.96 -7.17 -2.42
C GLU A 130 -10.13 -5.94 -3.30
N LEU A 131 -10.12 -4.73 -2.73
CA LEU A 131 -10.16 -3.49 -3.50
C LEU A 131 -8.95 -3.33 -4.43
N ILE A 132 -7.74 -3.65 -3.97
CA ILE A 132 -6.52 -3.56 -4.80
C ILE A 132 -6.50 -4.63 -5.87
N LYS A 133 -6.85 -5.86 -5.50
CA LYS A 133 -6.94 -6.98 -6.43
C LYS A 133 -7.95 -6.67 -7.55
N TRP A 134 -9.11 -6.13 -7.17
CA TRP A 134 -10.12 -5.69 -8.12
C TRP A 134 -9.64 -4.50 -8.97
N ALA A 135 -9.00 -3.49 -8.38
CA ALA A 135 -8.48 -2.34 -9.10
C ALA A 135 -7.38 -2.72 -10.10
N GLY A 136 -6.49 -3.64 -9.74
CA GLY A 136 -5.45 -4.17 -10.63
C GLY A 136 -6.00 -4.93 -11.84
N ARG A 137 -7.12 -5.64 -11.65
CA ARG A 137 -7.85 -6.34 -12.74
C ARG A 137 -8.61 -5.39 -13.68
N ASN A 138 -9.02 -4.22 -13.19
CA ASN A 138 -9.84 -3.25 -13.94
C ASN A 138 -9.04 -1.99 -14.32
N ARG A 139 -7.72 -2.10 -14.45
CA ARG A 139 -6.79 -0.99 -14.71
C ARG A 139 -6.95 -0.32 -16.07
N ASP A 140 -7.61 -1.00 -17.00
CA ASP A 140 -7.97 -0.52 -18.34
C ASP A 140 -8.97 0.66 -18.28
N ARG A 141 -9.79 0.71 -17.22
CA ARG A 141 -10.82 1.73 -17.03
C ARG A 141 -10.22 3.02 -16.50
N SER A 142 -10.42 4.14 -17.22
CA SER A 142 -9.87 5.45 -16.86
C SER A 142 -10.26 5.94 -15.45
N TRP A 143 -11.47 5.62 -14.98
CA TRP A 143 -11.91 6.01 -13.64
C TRP A 143 -11.22 5.20 -12.53
N VAL A 144 -10.91 3.92 -12.77
CA VAL A 144 -10.14 3.09 -11.83
C VAL A 144 -8.73 3.65 -11.68
N ARG A 145 -8.12 4.07 -12.80
CA ARG A 145 -6.81 4.74 -12.78
C ARG A 145 -6.85 6.04 -11.98
N ALA A 146 -7.92 6.83 -12.09
CA ALA A 146 -8.08 8.07 -11.33
C ALA A 146 -8.17 7.80 -9.81
N VAL A 147 -8.90 6.75 -9.41
CA VAL A 147 -9.03 6.35 -7.99
C VAL A 147 -7.70 5.82 -7.43
N MET A 148 -6.92 5.10 -8.23
CA MET A 148 -5.62 4.55 -7.82
C MET A 148 -4.48 5.57 -7.88
N TRP A 149 -4.67 6.69 -8.60
CA TRP A 149 -3.66 7.71 -8.82
C TRP A 149 -3.02 8.24 -7.52
N PRO A 150 -3.77 8.56 -6.45
CA PRO A 150 -3.16 8.99 -5.18
C PRO A 150 -2.21 7.94 -4.59
N GLY A 151 -2.55 6.66 -4.71
CA GLY A 151 -1.69 5.55 -4.27
C GLY A 151 -0.40 5.45 -5.10
N LEU A 152 -0.51 5.63 -6.42
CA LEU A 152 0.66 5.71 -7.30
C LEU A 152 1.54 6.94 -7.00
N MET A 153 0.94 8.08 -6.62
CA MET A 153 1.71 9.25 -6.24
C MET A 153 2.45 9.06 -4.91
N LEU A 154 1.89 8.29 -3.98
CA LEU A 154 2.58 7.93 -2.74
C LEU A 154 3.87 7.14 -3.02
N GLN A 155 3.90 6.33 -4.07
CA GLN A 155 5.11 5.62 -4.50
C GLN A 155 6.24 6.57 -4.92
N ASN A 156 5.94 7.80 -5.36
CA ASN A 156 7.00 8.80 -5.58
C ASN A 156 7.76 9.20 -4.31
N LEU A 157 7.21 8.92 -3.14
CA LEU A 157 7.85 9.17 -1.86
C LEU A 157 8.57 7.93 -1.31
N THR A 158 8.18 6.73 -1.74
CA THR A 158 8.65 5.44 -1.20
C THR A 158 9.45 4.60 -2.20
N THR A 159 9.64 5.08 -3.43
CA THR A 159 10.54 4.48 -4.43
C THR A 159 11.53 5.51 -4.96
N ARG A 160 12.71 5.05 -5.36
CA ARG A 160 13.77 5.82 -5.99
C ARG A 160 14.35 5.05 -7.16
N GLU A 161 15.09 5.73 -8.03
CA GLU A 161 15.78 5.06 -9.14
C GLU A 161 16.93 4.21 -8.57
N PRO A 162 16.93 2.90 -8.82
CA PRO A 162 17.99 2.01 -8.37
C PRO A 162 19.24 2.11 -9.24
N ASP A 163 20.37 1.67 -8.70
CA ASP A 163 21.56 1.33 -9.47
C ASP A 163 21.47 -0.10 -10.05
N GLU A 164 22.41 -0.43 -10.94
CA GLU A 164 22.46 -1.74 -11.61
C GLU A 164 22.63 -2.90 -10.63
N SER A 165 23.44 -2.74 -9.58
CA SER A 165 23.67 -3.77 -8.56
C SER A 165 22.40 -4.07 -7.75
N GLN A 166 21.54 -3.07 -7.53
CA GLN A 166 20.25 -3.27 -6.87
C GLN A 166 19.26 -4.02 -7.76
N LEU A 167 19.31 -3.78 -9.08
CA LEU A 167 18.52 -4.54 -10.04
C LEU A 167 18.96 -6.00 -10.09
N GLU A 168 20.26 -6.29 -10.07
CA GLU A 168 20.79 -7.66 -9.97
C GLU A 168 20.28 -8.39 -8.73
N VAL A 169 20.31 -7.72 -7.57
CA VAL A 169 19.78 -8.28 -6.31
C VAL A 169 18.27 -8.53 -6.41
N ALA A 170 17.52 -7.59 -6.99
CA ALA A 170 16.06 -7.75 -7.16
C ALA A 170 15.71 -8.90 -8.12
N ILE A 171 16.47 -9.05 -9.22
CA ILE A 171 16.33 -10.16 -10.17
C ILE A 171 16.63 -11.49 -9.47
N ALA A 172 17.76 -11.61 -8.79
CA ALA A 172 18.12 -12.82 -8.06
C ALA A 172 17.08 -13.19 -6.99
N ALA A 173 16.50 -12.20 -6.30
CA ALA A 173 15.42 -12.42 -5.34
C ALA A 173 14.14 -12.91 -6.02
N LEU A 174 13.78 -12.34 -7.18
CA LEU A 174 12.61 -12.79 -7.96
C LEU A 174 12.80 -14.21 -8.47
N ASP A 175 13.96 -14.53 -9.07
CA ASP A 175 14.27 -15.86 -9.58
C ASP A 175 14.17 -16.93 -8.48
N ALA A 176 14.70 -16.63 -7.28
CA ALA A 176 14.58 -17.52 -6.14
C ALA A 176 13.12 -17.78 -5.72
N VAL A 177 12.24 -16.78 -5.85
CA VAL A 177 10.80 -16.96 -5.61
C VAL A 177 10.15 -17.80 -6.71
N LEU A 178 10.47 -17.54 -7.97
CA LEU A 178 9.93 -18.27 -9.12
C LEU A 178 10.35 -19.75 -9.11
N GLU A 179 11.58 -20.05 -8.69
CA GLU A 179 12.07 -21.42 -8.54
C GLU A 179 11.28 -22.21 -7.48
N VAL A 180 10.86 -21.55 -6.41
CA VAL A 180 10.04 -22.16 -5.35
C VAL A 180 8.58 -22.28 -5.77
N GLU A 181 8.01 -21.23 -6.35
CA GLU A 181 6.60 -21.19 -6.76
C GLU A 181 6.31 -22.05 -7.99
N LYS A 182 7.33 -22.39 -8.79
CA LYS A 182 7.21 -23.17 -10.04
C LYS A 182 5.92 -22.88 -10.81
N PRO A 183 5.66 -21.63 -11.19
CA PRO A 183 4.38 -21.22 -11.76
C PRO A 183 3.99 -22.02 -13.01
N GLU A 184 4.97 -22.52 -13.77
CA GLU A 184 4.75 -23.38 -14.92
C GLU A 184 4.28 -24.81 -14.56
N GLU A 185 4.79 -25.42 -13.48
CA GLU A 185 4.29 -26.72 -12.98
C GLU A 185 2.91 -26.57 -12.33
N ASN A 186 2.67 -25.45 -11.63
CA ASN A 186 1.41 -25.16 -10.95
C ASN A 186 0.26 -24.75 -11.90
N ALA A 187 0.56 -24.33 -13.15
CA ALA A 187 -0.45 -24.11 -14.18
C ALA A 187 -1.13 -25.41 -14.65
N TYR A 188 -0.51 -26.57 -14.40
CA TYR A 188 -1.04 -27.90 -14.74
C TYR A 188 -1.59 -28.69 -13.55
N MET A 189 -1.56 -28.11 -12.34
CA MET A 189 -2.14 -28.75 -11.16
C MET A 189 -3.60 -28.31 -11.01
N GLU A 190 -4.51 -29.30 -10.94
CA GLU A 190 -5.96 -29.12 -10.88
C GLU A 190 -6.41 -28.04 -9.88
N PRO A 191 -7.53 -27.33 -10.16
CA PRO A 191 -8.06 -26.33 -9.25
C PRO A 191 -8.20 -26.93 -7.86
N ILE A 192 -7.59 -26.28 -6.88
CA ILE A 192 -7.70 -26.62 -5.46
C ILE A 192 -9.20 -26.76 -5.14
N GLU A 193 -9.67 -28.00 -4.97
CA GLU A 193 -10.98 -28.26 -4.38
C GLU A 193 -10.94 -27.68 -2.96
N ILE A 194 -11.52 -26.49 -2.82
CA ILE A 194 -11.89 -25.98 -1.51
C ILE A 194 -13.04 -26.88 -1.04
N VAL A 195 -12.69 -27.90 -0.27
CA VAL A 195 -13.67 -28.68 0.49
C VAL A 195 -14.24 -27.74 1.55
N ALA A 196 -15.40 -27.17 1.23
CA ALA A 196 -16.31 -26.51 2.17
C ALA A 196 -17.61 -27.31 2.22
#